data_AF-A0A843V2B3-F1
#
_entry.id   AF-A0A843V2B3-F1
#
_cell.length_a   1.000
_cell.length_b   1.000
_cell.length_c   1.000
_cell.angle_alpha   90.00
_cell.angle_beta   90.00
_cell.angle_gamma   90.00
#
_symmetry.space_group_name_H-M   'P 1'
#
loop_
_entity.id
_entity.type
_entity.pdbx_description
1 polymer ?
#
loop_
_entity_poly.entity_id
_entity_poly.type
_entity_poly.pdbx_seq_one_letter_code
_entity_poly.pdbx_strand_id
1 'polypeptide(L)'
;MNSGVCVKGSTYNESEYDYYGIVEEILQLQYLGQDNHIFLFKCHWFDPNSIQNDATHGILELKHKSKLNTYEPFILAIQAQQVYYTSYPSSRNKEQNDC
;
A
#
# COMPACT_ATOMS: atom_id res chain seq x y z
N MET A 1 8.18 -4.55 9.80
CA MET A 1 6.71 -4.64 9.59
C MET A 1 6.50 -5.38 8.29
N ASN A 2 5.74 -6.47 8.29
CA ASN A 2 5.52 -7.33 7.11
C ASN A 2 4.08 -7.28 6.59
N SER A 3 3.40 -6.16 6.85
CA SER A 3 1.98 -5.92 6.55
C SER A 3 1.76 -5.09 5.29
N GLY A 4 2.83 -4.74 4.55
CA GLY A 4 2.71 -3.97 3.33
C GLY A 4 2.12 -4.78 2.19
N VAL A 5 1.17 -4.18 1.48
CA VAL A 5 0.51 -4.77 0.32
C VAL A 5 0.42 -3.80 -0.85
N CYS A 6 0.47 -4.34 -2.06
CA CYS A 6 0.27 -3.65 -3.33
C CYS A 6 -0.83 -4.34 -4.14
N VAL A 7 -1.69 -3.57 -4.79
CA VAL A 7 -2.63 -4.04 -5.81
C VAL A 7 -2.31 -3.32 -7.11
N LYS A 8 -2.03 -4.11 -8.16
CA LYS A 8 -1.75 -3.58 -9.50
C LYS A 8 -3.03 -3.11 -10.15
N GLY A 9 -3.01 -1.92 -10.73
CA GLY A 9 -4.10 -1.45 -11.58
C GLY A 9 -4.19 -2.28 -12.87
N SER A 10 -5.37 -2.35 -13.50
CA SER A 10 -5.72 -3.35 -14.51
C SER A 10 -5.57 -2.83 -15.94
N THR A 11 -4.48 -3.18 -16.64
CA THR A 11 -3.96 -2.76 -17.98
C THR A 11 -4.94 -2.46 -19.15
N TYR A 12 -6.06 -1.80 -18.94
CA TYR A 12 -7.06 -1.48 -19.95
C TYR A 12 -7.18 0.03 -20.19
N ASN A 13 -6.70 0.89 -19.30
CA ASN A 13 -6.72 2.35 -19.48
C ASN A 13 -5.38 2.99 -19.08
N GLU A 14 -4.99 4.06 -19.77
CA GLU A 14 -3.69 4.77 -19.62
C GLU A 14 -3.46 5.46 -18.25
N SER A 15 -4.34 5.22 -17.27
CA SER A 15 -4.38 5.90 -15.97
C SER A 15 -4.43 4.92 -14.80
N GLU A 16 -3.75 3.77 -14.89
CA GLU A 16 -3.70 2.84 -13.77
C GLU A 16 -2.68 3.31 -12.74
N TYR A 17 -3.15 3.65 -11.55
CA TYR A 17 -2.28 3.76 -10.39
C TYR A 17 -2.20 2.39 -9.71
N ASP A 18 -0.99 1.97 -9.35
CA ASP A 18 -0.79 0.92 -8.38
C ASP A 18 -1.18 1.43 -6.99
N TYR A 19 -1.92 0.62 -6.24
CA TYR A 19 -2.38 0.98 -4.90
C TYR A 19 -1.47 0.33 -3.86
N TYR A 20 -0.92 1.14 -2.97
CA TYR A 20 -0.04 0.71 -1.89
C TYR A 20 -0.70 0.96 -0.54
N GLY A 21 -0.63 -0.01 0.34
CA GLY A 21 -1.25 0.07 1.66
C GLY A 21 -0.61 -0.81 2.70
N ILE A 22 -1.19 -0.75 3.89
CA ILE A 22 -0.83 -1.57 5.05
C ILE A 22 -2.07 -2.36 5.48
N VAL A 23 -1.94 -3.67 5.62
CA VAL A 23 -3.01 -4.52 6.18
C VAL A 23 -3.22 -4.17 7.65
N GLU A 24 -4.43 -3.76 8.00
CA GLU A 24 -4.88 -3.50 9.37
C GLU A 24 -5.55 -4.73 9.98
N GLU A 25 -6.40 -5.41 9.21
CA GLU A 25 -7.15 -6.58 9.66
C GLU A 25 -7.26 -7.64 8.55
N ILE A 26 -7.31 -8.91 8.94
CA ILE A 26 -7.57 -10.05 8.05
C ILE A 26 -8.90 -10.66 8.45
N LEU A 27 -9.85 -10.66 7.52
CA LEU A 27 -11.17 -11.25 7.71
C LEU A 27 -11.27 -12.55 6.93
N GLN A 28 -11.69 -13.63 7.59
CA GLN A 28 -12.04 -14.87 6.93
C GLN A 28 -13.57 -14.91 6.75
N LEU A 29 -14.02 -15.06 5.52
CA LEU A 29 -15.43 -15.27 5.19
C LEU A 29 -15.63 -16.73 4.79
N GLN A 30 -16.67 -17.34 5.33
CA GLN A 30 -17.13 -18.67 4.94
C GLN A 30 -18.49 -18.52 4.26
N TYR A 31 -18.64 -19.11 3.07
CA TYR A 31 -19.92 -19.13 2.35
C TYR A 31 -20.42 -20.57 2.17
N LEU A 32 -21.70 -20.70 1.79
CA LEU A 32 -22.36 -21.99 1.66
C LEU A 32 -21.62 -22.88 0.64
N GLY A 33 -21.42 -24.15 1.00
CA GLY A 33 -20.69 -25.15 0.21
C GLY A 33 -19.46 -25.67 0.94
N GLN A 34 -18.87 -26.74 0.40
CA GLN A 34 -17.73 -27.42 1.02
C GLN A 34 -16.43 -26.65 0.74
N ASP A 35 -15.62 -26.40 1.78
CA ASP A 35 -14.31 -25.73 1.72
C ASP A 35 -14.28 -24.33 1.12
N ASN A 36 -15.41 -23.63 1.22
CA ASN A 36 -15.64 -22.31 0.65
C ASN A 36 -15.23 -21.20 1.64
N HIS A 37 -13.94 -20.89 1.67
CA HIS A 37 -13.37 -19.78 2.45
C HIS A 37 -12.64 -18.78 1.57
N ILE A 38 -12.88 -17.49 1.82
CA ILE A 38 -12.08 -16.39 1.25
C ILE A 38 -11.50 -15.53 2.36
N PHE A 39 -10.35 -14.93 2.09
CA PHE A 39 -9.72 -13.96 2.97
C PHE A 39 -9.83 -12.57 2.36
N LEU A 40 -10.33 -11.62 3.15
CA LEU A 40 -10.29 -10.19 2.83
C LEU A 40 -9.24 -9.52 3.70
N PHE A 41 -8.48 -8.62 3.10
CA PHE A 41 -7.61 -7.71 3.84
C PHE A 41 -8.28 -6.35 3.93
N LYS A 42 -8.48 -5.87 5.15
CA LYS A 42 -8.78 -4.48 5.43
C LYS A 42 -7.46 -3.72 5.42
N CYS A 43 -7.33 -2.73 4.56
CA CYS A 43 -6.09 -2.02 4.31
C CYS A 43 -6.24 -0.52 4.58
N HIS A 44 -5.22 0.05 5.20
CA HIS A 44 -4.94 1.47 5.14
C HIS A 44 -4.25 1.78 3.81
N TRP A 45 -4.96 2.42 2.88
CA TRP A 45 -4.42 2.80 1.58
C TRP A 45 -3.79 4.18 1.63
N PHE A 46 -2.58 4.30 1.09
CA PHE A 46 -1.93 5.58 0.82
C PHE A 46 -2.58 6.27 -0.37
N ASP A 47 -2.46 7.60 -0.47
CA ASP A 47 -2.98 8.34 -1.63
C ASP A 47 -2.08 8.07 -2.85
N PRO A 48 -2.62 7.51 -3.96
CA PRO A 48 -1.85 7.26 -5.17
C PRO A 48 -1.22 8.51 -5.77
N ASN A 49 -1.82 9.69 -5.56
CA ASN A 49 -1.26 10.97 -6.03
C ASN A 49 -0.06 11.43 -5.20
N SER A 50 0.17 10.80 -4.04
CA SER A 50 1.30 11.12 -3.16
C SER A 50 2.54 10.26 -3.41
N ILE A 51 2.45 9.36 -4.39
CA ILE A 51 3.50 8.42 -4.76
C ILE A 51 4.43 9.08 -5.78
N GLN A 52 5.71 9.19 -5.45
CA GLN A 52 6.74 9.59 -6.40
C GLN A 52 7.56 8.37 -6.79
N ASN A 53 7.72 8.17 -8.09
CA ASN A 53 8.51 7.08 -8.62
C ASN A 53 9.95 7.57 -8.86
N ASP A 54 10.89 7.09 -8.06
CA ASP A 54 12.31 7.18 -8.43
C ASP A 54 12.65 5.99 -9.33
N ALA A 55 12.39 6.19 -10.62
CA ALA A 55 12.64 5.20 -11.66
C ALA A 55 14.12 4.78 -11.76
N THR A 56 15.03 5.61 -11.22
CA THR A 56 16.48 5.36 -11.25
C THR A 56 16.87 4.18 -10.36
N HIS A 57 16.18 3.99 -9.24
CA HIS A 57 16.49 2.96 -8.24
C HIS A 57 15.37 1.93 -8.06
N GLY A 58 14.25 2.10 -8.76
CA GLY A 58 13.06 1.25 -8.59
C GLY A 58 12.41 1.43 -7.22
N ILE A 59 12.61 2.58 -6.58
CA ILE A 59 12.07 2.91 -5.26
C ILE A 59 10.85 3.81 -5.45
N LEU A 60 9.78 3.49 -4.72
CA LEU A 60 8.60 4.34 -4.62
C LEU A 60 8.64 5.11 -3.31
N GLU A 61 8.58 6.42 -3.41
CA GLU A 61 8.44 7.30 -2.26
C GLU A 61 6.98 7.57 -1.97
N LEU A 62 6.58 7.32 -0.73
CA LEU A 62 5.21 7.47 -0.28
C LEU A 62 5.17 8.43 0.90
N LYS A 63 4.21 9.35 0.89
CA LYS A 63 3.91 10.13 2.09
C LYS A 63 3.19 9.25 3.09
N HIS A 64 3.86 8.86 4.18
CA HIS A 64 3.31 7.96 5.21
C HIS A 64 2.01 8.48 5.87
N LYS A 65 1.77 9.80 5.85
CA LYS A 65 0.53 10.40 6.38
C LYS A 65 -0.59 10.54 5.34
N SER A 66 -0.33 10.16 4.08
CA SER A 66 -1.34 10.20 3.04
C SER A 66 -2.38 9.10 3.26
N LYS A 67 -3.61 9.36 2.81
CA LYS A 67 -4.69 8.39 2.89
C LYS A 67 -5.55 8.50 1.64
N LEU A 68 -5.96 7.38 1.10
CA LEU A 68 -6.95 7.33 0.02
C LEU A 68 -8.26 8.02 0.46
N ASN A 69 -8.78 8.90 -0.39
CA ASN A 69 -9.96 9.71 -0.07
C ASN A 69 -11.29 8.93 -0.16
N THR A 70 -11.29 7.78 -0.82
CA THR A 70 -12.47 6.91 -0.95
C THR A 70 -12.49 5.83 0.12
N TYR A 71 -13.70 5.40 0.51
CA TYR A 71 -13.87 4.30 1.45
C TYR A 71 -13.89 2.96 0.70
N GLU A 72 -12.70 2.50 0.29
CA GLU A 72 -12.49 1.21 -0.38
C GLU A 72 -11.43 0.37 0.39
N PRO A 73 -11.72 -0.05 1.63
CA PRO A 73 -10.69 -0.62 2.50
C PRO A 73 -10.42 -2.11 2.23
N PHE A 74 -11.29 -2.82 1.53
CA PHE A 74 -11.20 -4.28 1.40
C PHE A 74 -10.66 -4.72 0.04
N ILE A 75 -9.75 -5.68 0.08
CA ILE A 75 -9.30 -6.43 -1.11
C ILE A 75 -9.36 -7.92 -0.83
N LEU A 76 -9.47 -8.74 -1.88
CA LEU A 76 -9.24 -10.17 -1.74
C LEU A 76 -7.75 -10.41 -1.49
N ALA A 77 -7.43 -11.29 -0.55
CA ALA A 77 -6.04 -11.66 -0.27
C ALA A 77 -5.30 -12.15 -1.53
N ILE A 78 -6.02 -12.80 -2.47
CA ILE A 78 -5.47 -13.29 -3.74
C ILE A 78 -5.04 -12.16 -4.70
N GLN A 79 -5.53 -10.95 -4.51
CA GLN A 79 -5.18 -9.78 -5.32
C GLN A 79 -3.98 -9.01 -4.73
N ALA A 80 -3.55 -9.34 -3.51
CA ALA A 80 -2.51 -8.62 -2.80
C ALA A 80 -1.11 -9.17 -3.13
N GLN A 81 -0.19 -8.27 -3.47
CA GLN A 81 1.25 -8.56 -3.52
C GLN A 81 1.93 -8.01 -2.27
N GLN A 82 2.76 -8.82 -1.60
CA GLN A 82 3.48 -8.35 -0.41
C GLN A 82 4.58 -7.36 -0.80
N VAL A 83 4.64 -6.23 -0.09
CA VAL A 83 5.70 -5.22 -0.24
C VAL A 83 6.29 -4.84 1.12
N TYR A 84 7.47 -4.23 1.10
CA TYR A 84 8.15 -3.76 2.29
C TYR A 84 8.36 -2.24 2.22
N TYR A 85 8.09 -1.57 3.34
CA TYR A 85 8.34 -0.14 3.50
C TYR A 85 9.48 0.09 4.48
N THR A 86 10.39 0.99 4.11
CA THR A 86 11.45 1.49 4.99
C THR A 86 11.41 3.00 5.03
N SER A 87 11.77 3.57 6.18
CA SER A 87 12.09 4.99 6.25
C SER A 87 13.31 5.28 5.37
N TYR A 88 13.35 6.49 4.84
CA TYR A 88 14.55 6.99 4.18
C TYR A 88 15.74 6.88 5.13
N PRO A 89 16.92 6.39 4.68
CA PRO A 89 18.13 6.54 5.45
C PRO A 89 18.33 8.04 5.65
N SER A 90 18.19 8.51 6.89
CA SER A 90 18.34 9.92 7.20
C SER A 90 19.72 10.38 6.74
N SER A 91 19.78 11.44 5.95
CA SER A 91 20.96 12.29 5.90
C SER A 91 21.24 12.68 7.35
N ARG A 92 22.32 12.16 7.92
CA ARG A 92 22.78 12.59 9.25
C ARG A 92 22.75 14.11 9.32
N ASN A 93 22.05 14.61 10.33
CA ASN A 93 21.93 16.00 10.78
C ASN A 93 22.85 17.01 10.08
N LYS A 94 22.27 17.98 9.38
CA LYS A 94 22.83 19.33 9.44
C LYS A 94 22.20 20.00 10.66
N GLU A 95 22.87 19.88 11.80
CA GLU A 95 22.82 20.95 12.79
C GLU A 95 23.20 22.24 12.06
N GLN A 96 22.27 23.17 11.92
CA GLN A 96 22.61 24.57 11.68
C GLN A 96 21.68 25.38 12.57
N ASN A 97 22.28 25.82 13.66
CA ASN A 97 21.81 26.90 14.53
C ASN A 97 21.34 28.09 13.68
N ASP A 98 20.20 28.68 14.05
CA ASP A 98 19.99 30.12 13.92
C ASP A 98 19.06 30.57 15.05
N CYS A 99 19.45 31.71 15.64
CA CYS A 99 19.04 32.29 16.92
C CYS A 99 17.54 32.59 17.09
#